data_AF-A0A519T6P8-F1
#
_entry.id   AF-A0A519T6P8-F1
#
_cell.length_a   1.000
_cell.length_b   1.000
_cell.length_c   1.000
_cell.angle_alpha   90.00
_cell.angle_beta   90.00
_cell.angle_gamma   90.00
#
_symmetry.space_group_name_H-M   'P 1'
#
loop_
_entity.id
_entity.type
_entity.pdbx_description
1 polymer ?
#
loop_
_entity_poly.entity_id
_entity_poly.type
_entity_poly.pdbx_seq_one_letter_code
_entity_poly.pdbx_strand_id
1 'polypeptide(L)' 'METTFDLDKAQILRDNLDHTLFSWSKQTGLNPINVERAEGVYLWDRDGRRYLDFSSQLMNVNIG' A
#
# COMPACT_ATOMS: atom_id res chain seq x y z
N MET A 1 -2.95 24.54 -9.57
CA MET A 1 -4.07 23.73 -9.05
C MET A 1 -3.47 22.41 -8.62
N GLU A 2 -3.38 22.14 -7.31
CA GLU A 2 -3.15 20.78 -6.85
C GLU A 2 -4.45 20.01 -7.05
N THR A 3 -4.43 19.03 -7.93
CA THR A 3 -5.55 18.12 -8.12
C THR A 3 -5.48 17.09 -6.99
N THR A 4 -6.20 17.34 -5.90
CA THR A 4 -6.40 16.33 -4.85
C THR A 4 -7.45 15.35 -5.35
N PHE A 5 -7.02 14.15 -5.73
CA PHE A 5 -7.95 13.06 -5.97
C PHE A 5 -8.42 12.54 -4.61
N ASP A 6 -9.63 12.93 -4.18
CA ASP A 6 -10.33 12.31 -3.05
C ASP A 6 -10.77 10.90 -3.46
N LEU A 7 -9.80 9.99 -3.51
CA LEU A 7 -10.04 8.58 -3.81
C LEU A 7 -10.49 7.89 -2.53
N ASP A 8 -11.72 7.39 -2.55
CA ASP A 8 -12.21 6.49 -1.51
C ASP A 8 -11.27 5.28 -1.38
N LYS A 9 -10.69 5.09 -0.19
CA LYS A 9 -9.78 3.98 0.12
C LYS A 9 -10.43 2.62 -0.16
N ALA A 10 -11.75 2.50 -0.03
CA ALA A 10 -12.47 1.27 -0.33
C ALA A 10 -12.53 1.02 -1.85
N GLN A 11 -12.70 2.07 -2.65
CA GLN A 11 -12.67 1.99 -4.11
C GLN A 11 -11.28 1.56 -4.61
N ILE A 12 -10.20 2.16 -4.09
CA ILE A 12 -8.82 1.76 -4.46
C ILE A 12 -8.59 0.27 -4.20
N LEU A 13 -8.99 -0.20 -3.01
CA LEU A 13 -8.81 -1.58 -2.62
C LEU A 13 -9.63 -2.53 -3.53
N ARG A 14 -10.86 -2.15 -3.84
CA ARG A 14 -11.72 -2.91 -4.75
C ARG A 14 -11.12 -3.01 -6.15
N ASP A 15 -10.71 -1.89 -6.74
CA ASP A 15 -10.14 -1.87 -8.10
C ASP A 15 -8.85 -2.67 -8.18
N ASN A 16 -8.01 -2.60 -7.14
CA ASN A 16 -6.81 -3.41 -7.05
C ASN A 16 -7.14 -4.92 -7.00
N LEU A 17 -8.14 -5.34 -6.22
CA LEU A 17 -8.55 -6.75 -6.14
C LEU A 17 -9.23 -7.24 -7.43
N ASP A 18 -9.97 -6.38 -8.12
CA ASP A 18 -10.70 -6.72 -9.35
C ASP A 18 -9.77 -6.77 -10.59
N HIS A 19 -8.64 -6.06 -10.56
CA HIS A 19 -7.81 -5.83 -11.75
C HIS A 19 -6.32 -6.15 -11.60
N THR A 20 -5.82 -6.47 -10.40
CA THR A 20 -4.39 -6.80 -10.18
C THR A 20 -4.22 -8.23 -9.66
N LEU A 21 -3.36 -9.00 -10.32
CA LEU A 21 -2.94 -10.31 -9.79
C LEU A 21 -1.79 -10.13 -8.80
N PHE A 22 -1.97 -10.63 -7.58
CA PHE A 22 -0.93 -10.58 -6.56
C PHE A 22 0.10 -11.69 -6.76
N SER A 23 1.38 -11.32 -6.73
CA SER A 23 2.47 -12.29 -6.79
C SER A 23 2.51 -13.15 -5.52
N TRP A 24 2.90 -14.41 -5.69
CA TRP A 24 3.14 -15.37 -4.59
C TRP A 24 1.97 -15.60 -3.63
N SER A 25 0.74 -15.27 -4.05
CA SER A 25 -0.45 -15.33 -3.19
C SER A 25 -1.60 -16.02 -3.91
N LYS A 26 -2.47 -16.71 -3.15
CA LYS A 26 -3.79 -17.09 -3.66
C LYS A 26 -4.65 -15.84 -3.81
N GLN A 27 -5.46 -15.75 -4.86
CA GLN A 27 -6.23 -14.52 -5.13
C GLN A 27 -7.46 -14.39 -4.20
N THR A 28 -8.04 -15.49 -3.72
CA THR A 28 -9.19 -15.44 -2.81
C THR A 28 -8.79 -15.09 -1.38
N GLY A 29 -9.44 -14.09 -0.79
CA GLY A 29 -9.27 -13.71 0.61
C GLY A 29 -8.04 -12.84 0.89
N LEU A 30 -7.51 -12.17 -0.13
CA LEU A 30 -6.45 -11.17 0.03
C LEU A 30 -6.93 -10.00 0.89
N ASN A 31 -6.05 -9.52 1.76
CA ASN A 31 -6.24 -8.30 2.56
C ASN A 31 -4.96 -7.44 2.49
N PRO A 32 -4.68 -6.81 1.34
CA PRO A 32 -3.46 -6.03 1.14
C PRO A 32 -3.47 -4.74 1.96
N ILE A 33 -2.29 -4.29 2.38
CA ILE A 33 -2.11 -3.01 3.07
C ILE A 33 -2.24 -1.88 2.03
N ASN A 34 -3.26 -1.03 2.17
CA ASN A 34 -3.47 0.12 1.28
C ASN A 34 -2.59 1.31 1.71
N VAL A 35 -1.29 1.21 1.39
CA VAL A 35 -0.27 2.22 1.72
C VAL A 35 -0.53 3.52 0.94
N GLU A 36 -0.54 4.66 1.63
CA GLU A 36 -0.67 5.98 1.02
C GLU A 36 0.65 6.75 0.90
N ARG A 37 1.56 6.55 1.86
CA ARG A 37 2.85 7.24 1.89
C ARG A 37 3.91 6.44 2.63
N ALA A 38 5.17 6.78 2.38
CA ALA A 38 6.35 6.25 3.03
C ALA A 38 7.34 7.38 3.33
N GLU A 39 8.15 7.22 4.38
CA GLU A 39 9.18 8.18 4.78
C GLU A 39 10.19 7.48 5.71
N GLY A 40 11.46 7.42 5.27
CA GLY A 40 12.49 6.69 5.98
C GLY A 40 12.12 5.21 6.12
N VAL A 41 12.16 4.70 7.35
CA VAL A 41 11.84 3.28 7.63
C VAL A 41 10.35 3.04 7.93
N TYR A 42 9.46 3.98 7.60
CA TYR A 42 8.04 3.89 7.95
C TYR A 42 7.11 3.97 6.74
N LEU A 43 6.01 3.21 6.82
CA LEU A 43 4.88 3.23 5.90
C LEU A 43 3.62 3.66 6.64
N TRP A 44 2.73 4.39 5.98
CA TRP A 44 1.41 4.73 6.50
C TRP A 44 0.35 4.24 5.54
N ASP A 45 -0.66 3.54 6.06
CA ASP A 45 -1.85 3.23 5.28
C ASP A 45 -2.84 4.40 5.27
N ARG A 46 -3.87 4.29 4.43
CA ARG A 46 -4.95 5.29 4.31
C ARG A 46 -5.84 5.42 5.55
N ASP A 47 -5.64 4.56 6.56
CA ASP A 47 -6.27 4.67 7.89
C ASP A 47 -5.36 5.42 8.89
N GLY A 48 -4.18 5.84 8.45
CA GLY A 48 -3.19 6.55 9.28
C GLY A 48 -2.36 5.63 10.16
N ARG A 49 -2.49 4.30 10.04
CA ARG A 49 -1.68 3.36 10.82
C ARG A 49 -0.25 3.33 10.26
N ARG A 50 0.72 3.43 11.17
CA ARG A 50 2.15 3.42 10.87
C ARG A 50 2.74 2.02 11.02
N TYR A 51 3.52 1.59 10.05
CA TYR A 51 4.25 0.32 10.02
C TYR A 51 5.76 0.61 9.97
N LEU A 52 6.55 -0.09 10.78
CA LEU A 52 8.01 -0.12 10.66
C LEU A 52 8.38 -1.13 9.56
N ASP A 53 9.05 -0.66 8.52
CA ASP A 53 9.55 -1.51 7.45
C ASP A 53 10.95 -2.05 7.81
N PHE A 54 10.96 -3.21 8.45
CA PHE A 54 12.20 -3.88 8.82
C PHE A 54 12.81 -4.72 7.69
N SER A 55 12.16 -4.80 6.53
CA SER A 55 12.66 -5.53 5.36
C SER A 55 13.22 -4.62 4.27
N SER A 56 13.11 -3.29 4.42
CA SER A 56 13.42 -2.31 3.37
C SER A 56 12.66 -2.66 2.07
N GLN A 57 11.36 -2.93 2.22
CA GLN A 57 10.48 -3.55 1.24
C GLN A 57 11.00 -4.91 0.79
N LEU A 58 11.28 -5.08 -0.51
CA LEU A 58 12.00 -6.23 -1.05
C LEU A 58 13.50 -5.92 -1.07
N MET A 59 14.05 -5.55 0.09
CA MET A 59 15.48 -5.32 0.33
C MET A 59 16.11 -4.32 -0.67
N ASN A 60 15.41 -3.22 -0.97
CA ASN A 60 15.85 -2.24 -1.97
C ASN A 60 15.77 -0.78 -1.51
N VAL A 61 15.15 -0.50 -0.36
CA VAL A 61 15.02 0.86 0.18
C VAL A 61 16.22 1.19 1.09
N ASN A 62 17.41 1.31 0.49
CA ASN A 62 18.68 1.40 1.23
C ASN A 62 18.91 2.75 1.94
N ILE A 63 18.31 3.84 1.46
CA ILE A 63 18.48 5.20 2.00
C ILE A 63 17.23 5.72 2.72
N GLY A 64 16.26 4.83 2.94
CA GLY A 64 14.90 5.21 3.32
C GLY A 64 14.03 5.57 2.13
#